data_AF-A0A2S7NTM2-F1
#
_entry.id   AF-A0A2S7NTM2-F1
#
_cell.length_a   1.000
_cell.length_b   1.000
_cell.length_c   1.000
_cell.angle_alpha   90.00
_cell.angle_beta   90.00
_cell.angle_gamma   90.00
#
_symmetry.space_group_name_H-M   'P 1'
#
loop_
_entity.id
_entity.type
_entity.pdbx_description
1 polymer ?
#
loop_
_entity_poly.entity_id
_entity_poly.type
_entity_poly.pdbx_seq_one_letter_code
_entity_poly.pdbx_strand_id
1 'polypeptide(L)'
;MASEYHIPTPKQPRSAELSRDDRLRIHTLFFDANWSRDDIVLYTGFTYKQVCDALKHRLTPQKSKCGLKPRLTTPERKRLVDWVSASADNREIPWIAIPQILKLNCSHKAIRTAFKKEGYIRAVARRKPPLSEANKEERMQWAEEHLNWTEEQWDLVCWSDETWTQPGRHRSVGIERIKELVHTMPARCRAVIDAKGGPIPY
;
A
#
# COMPACT_ATOMS: atom_id res chain seq x y z
N MET A 1 7.21 -48.51 -29.76
CA MET A 1 7.08 -47.32 -28.89
C MET A 1 7.02 -46.10 -29.79
N ALA A 2 5.84 -45.75 -30.32
CA ALA A 2 5.68 -44.57 -31.15
C ALA A 2 5.61 -43.34 -30.22
N SER A 3 6.59 -42.45 -30.32
CA SER A 3 6.57 -41.17 -29.62
C SER A 3 5.48 -40.29 -30.21
N GLU A 4 4.46 -39.98 -29.42
CA GLU A 4 3.44 -38.97 -29.74
C GLU A 4 4.10 -37.59 -29.79
N TYR A 5 4.43 -37.13 -31.00
CA TYR A 5 4.89 -35.76 -31.20
C TYR A 5 3.69 -34.81 -31.21
N HIS A 6 3.51 -34.05 -30.12
CA HIS A 6 2.56 -32.95 -30.08
C HIS A 6 3.15 -31.73 -30.80
N ILE A 7 2.60 -31.39 -31.97
CA ILE A 7 2.95 -30.16 -32.68
C ILE A 7 2.13 -29.01 -32.06
N PRO A 8 2.76 -28.05 -31.38
CA PRO A 8 2.02 -26.95 -30.77
C PRO A 8 1.41 -26.06 -31.87
N THR A 9 0.09 -25.93 -31.88
CA THR A 9 -0.62 -25.02 -32.79
C THR A 9 -0.22 -23.57 -32.49
N PRO A 10 0.30 -22.81 -33.47
CA PRO A 10 0.65 -21.41 -33.24
C PRO A 10 -0.61 -20.63 -32.90
N LYS A 11 -0.53 -19.78 -31.87
CA LYS A 11 -1.64 -18.91 -31.48
C LYS A 11 -1.92 -17.95 -32.63
N GLN A 12 -3.15 -17.96 -33.15
CA GLN A 12 -3.56 -16.99 -34.15
C GLN A 12 -3.53 -15.56 -33.56
N PRO A 13 -3.09 -14.57 -34.34
CA PRO A 13 -3.09 -13.19 -33.88
C PRO A 13 -4.52 -12.75 -33.58
N ARG A 14 -4.71 -12.09 -32.43
CA ARG A 14 -6.00 -11.47 -32.10
C ARG A 14 -6.23 -10.29 -33.03
N SER A 15 -7.44 -10.16 -33.56
CA SER A 15 -7.87 -8.96 -34.28
C SER A 15 -7.67 -7.73 -33.40
N ALA A 16 -7.12 -6.66 -33.95
CA ALA A 16 -6.93 -5.39 -33.24
C ALA A 16 -8.28 -4.86 -32.70
N GLU A 17 -8.25 -4.29 -31.50
CA GLU A 17 -9.41 -3.61 -30.95
C GLU A 17 -9.65 -2.29 -31.72
N LEU A 18 -10.90 -2.03 -32.10
CA LEU A 18 -11.29 -0.79 -32.76
C LEU A 18 -11.04 0.42 -31.84
N SER A 19 -10.38 1.45 -32.40
CA SER A 19 -10.22 2.74 -31.74
C SER A 19 -11.56 3.45 -31.54
N ARG A 20 -11.57 4.49 -30.70
CA ARG A 20 -12.73 5.38 -30.54
C ARG A 20 -13.15 6.00 -31.87
N ASP A 21 -12.18 6.45 -32.66
CA ASP A 21 -12.43 7.14 -33.92
C ASP A 21 -12.94 6.17 -34.99
N ASP A 22 -12.46 4.92 -34.98
CA ASP A 22 -12.99 3.86 -35.85
C ASP A 22 -14.45 3.57 -35.54
N ARG A 23 -14.81 3.49 -34.25
CA ARG A 23 -16.20 3.31 -33.81
C ARG A 23 -17.07 4.49 -34.22
N LEU A 24 -16.57 5.71 -34.08
CA LEU A 24 -17.28 6.92 -34.47
C LEU A 24 -17.51 6.95 -35.99
N ARG A 25 -16.49 6.62 -36.78
CA ARG A 25 -16.60 6.48 -38.24
C ARG A 25 -17.66 5.44 -38.63
N ILE A 26 -17.67 4.27 -37.99
CA ILE A 26 -18.69 3.24 -38.24
C ILE A 26 -20.10 3.77 -37.90
N HIS A 27 -20.26 4.47 -36.77
CA HIS A 27 -21.54 5.06 -36.37
C HIS A 27 -22.02 6.12 -37.36
N THR A 28 -21.16 7.04 -37.77
CA THR A 28 -21.49 8.08 -38.75
C THR A 28 -21.88 7.48 -40.10
N LEU A 29 -21.15 6.48 -40.59
CA LEU A 29 -21.49 5.80 -41.84
C LEU A 29 -22.85 5.09 -41.77
N PHE A 30 -23.18 4.51 -40.62
CA PHE A 30 -24.42 3.74 -40.47
C PHE A 30 -25.64 4.64 -40.19
N PHE A 31 -25.54 5.58 -39.25
CA PHE A 31 -26.68 6.39 -38.78
C PHE A 31 -26.88 7.68 -39.58
N ASP A 32 -25.80 8.36 -39.98
CA ASP A 32 -25.88 9.65 -40.67
C ASP A 32 -25.89 9.47 -42.19
N ALA A 33 -25.11 8.52 -42.71
CA ALA A 33 -25.01 8.24 -44.14
C ALA A 33 -25.89 7.07 -44.62
N ASN A 34 -26.57 6.33 -43.71
CA ASN A 34 -27.45 5.20 -44.01
C ASN A 34 -26.80 4.04 -44.81
N TRP A 35 -25.50 3.82 -44.66
CA TRP A 35 -24.81 2.71 -45.35
C TRP A 35 -25.19 1.35 -44.77
N SER A 36 -25.20 0.31 -45.62
CA SER A 36 -25.38 -1.06 -45.14
C SER A 36 -24.14 -1.54 -44.38
N ARG A 37 -24.31 -2.55 -43.51
CA ARG A 37 -23.18 -3.11 -42.75
C ARG A 37 -22.11 -3.70 -43.68
N ASP A 38 -22.52 -4.27 -44.80
CA ASP A 38 -21.61 -4.87 -45.78
C ASP A 38 -20.81 -3.80 -46.53
N ASP A 39 -21.44 -2.66 -46.85
CA ASP A 39 -20.75 -1.51 -47.46
C ASP A 39 -19.70 -0.91 -46.51
N ILE A 40 -20.03 -0.83 -45.21
CA ILE A 40 -19.11 -0.36 -44.18
C ILE A 40 -17.91 -1.32 -44.06
N VAL A 41 -18.15 -2.64 -44.06
CA VAL A 41 -17.09 -3.66 -44.04
C VAL A 41 -16.16 -3.50 -45.24
N LEU A 42 -16.71 -3.35 -46.44
CA LEU A 42 -15.93 -3.21 -47.66
C LEU A 42 -15.10 -1.91 -47.66
N TYR A 43 -15.64 -0.83 -47.13
CA TYR A 43 -14.98 0.48 -47.12
C TYR A 43 -13.93 0.64 -46.02
N THR A 44 -14.18 0.12 -44.82
CA THR A 44 -13.26 0.28 -43.68
C THR A 44 -12.27 -0.86 -43.55
N GLY A 45 -12.52 -2.02 -44.18
CA GLY A 45 -11.71 -3.23 -44.03
C GLY A 45 -11.82 -3.91 -42.66
N PHE A 46 -12.80 -3.50 -41.83
CA PHE A 46 -13.06 -4.14 -40.55
C PHE A 46 -13.90 -5.40 -40.73
N THR A 47 -13.72 -6.37 -39.85
CA THR A 47 -14.54 -7.58 -39.88
C THR A 47 -16.02 -7.24 -39.63
N TYR A 48 -16.91 -8.01 -40.24
CA TYR A 48 -18.36 -7.86 -40.02
C TYR A 48 -18.74 -7.87 -38.54
N LYS A 49 -18.06 -8.71 -37.74
CA LYS A 49 -18.24 -8.77 -36.29
C LYS A 49 -17.83 -7.48 -35.57
N GLN A 50 -16.70 -6.89 -35.94
CA GLN A 50 -16.25 -5.60 -35.40
C GLN A 50 -17.26 -4.48 -35.70
N VAL A 51 -17.80 -4.42 -36.92
CA VAL A 51 -18.85 -3.46 -37.30
C VAL A 51 -20.12 -3.67 -36.47
N CYS A 52 -20.59 -4.92 -36.36
CA CYS A 52 -21.74 -5.26 -35.52
C CYS A 52 -21.54 -4.89 -34.05
N ASP A 53 -20.40 -5.24 -33.47
CA ASP A 53 -20.08 -4.96 -32.06
C ASP A 53 -19.96 -3.45 -31.80
N ALA A 54 -19.40 -2.69 -32.75
CA ALA A 54 -19.30 -1.23 -32.66
C ALA A 54 -20.68 -0.56 -32.65
N LEU A 55 -21.62 -1.04 -33.48
CA LEU A 55 -23.00 -0.53 -33.51
C LEU A 55 -23.82 -0.94 -32.28
N LYS A 56 -23.56 -2.13 -31.72
CA LYS A 56 -24.27 -2.66 -30.55
C LYS A 56 -23.88 -1.97 -29.25
N HIS A 57 -22.64 -1.48 -29.13
CA HIS A 57 -22.10 -0.92 -27.92
C HIS A 57 -21.89 0.60 -28.01
N ARG A 58 -21.77 1.25 -26.84
CA ARG A 58 -21.48 2.68 -26.77
C ARG A 58 -20.13 2.99 -27.44
N LEU A 59 -20.01 4.18 -28.03
CA LEU A 59 -18.77 4.69 -28.63
C LEU A 59 -17.57 4.56 -27.69
N THR A 60 -17.75 4.91 -26.42
CA THR A 60 -16.75 4.72 -25.36
C THR A 60 -17.09 3.47 -24.55
N PRO A 61 -16.28 2.39 -24.63
CA PRO A 61 -16.49 1.20 -23.82
C PRO A 61 -16.41 1.52 -22.33
N GLN A 62 -17.51 1.31 -21.60
CA GLN A 62 -17.52 1.36 -20.15
C GLN A 62 -17.28 -0.04 -19.61
N LYS A 63 -16.22 -0.23 -18.80
CA LYS A 63 -16.00 -1.51 -18.13
C LYS A 63 -17.07 -1.68 -17.06
N SER A 64 -17.85 -2.74 -17.15
CA SER A 64 -18.72 -3.14 -16.05
C SER A 64 -17.88 -3.51 -14.83
N LYS A 65 -18.46 -3.40 -13.63
CA LYS A 65 -17.79 -3.79 -12.38
C LYS A 65 -17.60 -5.32 -12.35
N CYS A 66 -16.63 -5.81 -13.09
CA CYS A 66 -16.25 -7.21 -13.19
C CYS A 66 -15.29 -7.63 -12.07
N GLY A 67 -15.20 -8.94 -11.84
CA GLY A 67 -14.27 -9.54 -10.89
C GLY A 67 -14.89 -9.90 -9.54
N LEU A 68 -14.22 -10.82 -8.85
CA LEU A 68 -14.63 -11.34 -7.56
C LEU A 68 -14.58 -10.25 -6.49
N LYS A 69 -15.63 -10.13 -5.69
CA LYS A 69 -15.65 -9.22 -4.55
C LYS A 69 -14.78 -9.79 -3.42
N PRO A 70 -14.15 -8.94 -2.58
CA PRO A 70 -13.43 -9.41 -1.40
C PRO A 70 -14.34 -10.27 -0.54
N ARG A 71 -13.79 -11.36 0.01
CA ARG A 71 -14.56 -12.30 0.83
C ARG A 71 -15.13 -11.67 2.09
N LEU A 72 -14.41 -10.72 2.68
CA LEU A 72 -14.82 -9.98 3.87
C LEU A 72 -15.44 -8.64 3.48
N THR A 73 -16.65 -8.41 3.98
CA THR A 73 -17.42 -7.18 3.83
C THR A 73 -16.74 -6.03 4.59
N THR A 74 -17.10 -4.79 4.26
CA THR A 74 -16.49 -3.61 4.90
C THR A 74 -16.67 -3.61 6.44
N PRO A 75 -17.85 -3.92 7.01
CA PRO A 75 -18.01 -3.99 8.46
C PRO A 75 -17.14 -5.08 9.11
N GLU A 76 -17.03 -6.26 8.48
CA GLU A 76 -16.19 -7.35 9.00
C GLU A 76 -14.71 -6.96 9.00
N ARG A 77 -14.24 -6.23 7.98
CA ARG A 77 -12.86 -5.73 7.95
C ARG A 77 -12.60 -4.73 9.07
N LYS A 78 -13.55 -3.83 9.36
CA LYS A 78 -13.41 -2.88 10.48
C LYS A 78 -13.36 -3.58 11.83
N ARG A 79 -14.25 -4.56 12.08
CA ARG A 79 -14.20 -5.39 13.29
C ARG A 79 -12.87 -6.11 13.45
N LEU A 80 -12.27 -6.58 12.36
CA LEU A 80 -10.94 -7.20 12.34
C LEU A 80 -9.83 -6.21 12.78
N VAL A 81 -9.91 -4.96 12.31
CA VAL A 81 -8.98 -3.90 12.71
C VAL A 81 -9.18 -3.51 14.16
N ASP A 82 -10.42 -3.37 14.61
CA ASP A 82 -10.74 -3.03 16.01
C ASP A 82 -10.22 -4.13 16.95
N TRP A 83 -10.44 -5.39 16.60
CA TRP A 83 -9.97 -6.53 17.39
C TRP A 83 -8.44 -6.61 17.46
N VAL A 84 -7.73 -6.40 16.34
CA VAL A 84 -6.25 -6.36 16.35
C VAL A 84 -5.72 -5.17 17.13
N SER A 85 -6.42 -4.04 17.10
CA SER A 85 -5.99 -2.81 17.79
C SER A 85 -6.26 -2.84 19.29
N ALA A 86 -7.15 -3.72 19.76
CA ALA A 86 -7.54 -3.83 21.15
C ALA A 86 -6.43 -4.37 22.09
N SER A 87 -5.49 -5.18 21.61
CA SER A 87 -4.41 -5.74 22.43
C SER A 87 -3.12 -5.94 21.64
N ALA A 88 -1.98 -5.84 22.33
CA ALA A 88 -0.67 -6.17 21.75
C ALA A 88 -0.61 -7.66 21.35
N ASP A 89 -1.16 -8.55 22.16
CA ASP A 89 -1.17 -10.00 21.88
C ASP A 89 -1.91 -10.29 20.57
N ASN A 90 -3.06 -9.62 20.36
CA ASN A 90 -3.88 -9.80 19.15
C ASN A 90 -3.13 -9.40 17.87
N ARG A 91 -2.26 -8.40 17.96
CA ARG A 91 -1.45 -7.90 16.84
C ARG A 91 -0.31 -8.83 16.47
N GLU A 92 0.21 -9.62 17.41
CA GLU A 92 1.31 -10.54 17.16
C GLU A 92 0.84 -11.86 16.52
N ILE A 93 -0.44 -12.22 16.74
CA ILE A 93 -1.04 -13.44 16.22
C ILE A 93 -0.78 -13.61 14.70
N PRO A 94 -0.34 -14.79 14.25
CA PRO A 94 -0.15 -15.06 12.84
C PRO A 94 -1.50 -15.11 12.11
N TRP A 95 -1.55 -14.57 10.89
CA TRP A 95 -2.79 -14.52 10.10
C TRP A 95 -3.47 -15.87 9.88
N ILE A 96 -2.73 -16.97 10.00
CA ILE A 96 -3.26 -18.33 9.87
C ILE A 96 -4.18 -18.73 11.03
N ALA A 97 -3.95 -18.21 12.23
CA ALA A 97 -4.72 -18.53 13.42
C ALA A 97 -5.99 -17.66 13.55
N ILE A 98 -5.97 -16.45 12.99
CA ILE A 98 -7.06 -15.47 13.10
C ILE A 98 -8.43 -16.04 12.67
N PRO A 99 -8.57 -16.76 11.53
CA PRO A 99 -9.86 -17.33 11.15
C PRO A 99 -10.43 -18.31 12.17
N GLN A 100 -9.58 -19.10 12.83
CA GLN A 100 -10.02 -20.06 13.84
C GLN A 100 -10.44 -19.35 15.13
N ILE A 101 -9.67 -18.36 15.57
CA ILE A 101 -9.94 -17.57 16.78
C ILE A 101 -11.24 -16.78 16.66
N LEU A 102 -11.42 -16.07 15.54
CA LEU A 102 -12.61 -15.26 15.27
C LEU A 102 -13.76 -16.08 14.67
N LYS A 103 -13.60 -17.40 14.53
CA LYS A 103 -14.57 -18.33 13.93
C LYS A 103 -15.07 -17.84 12.56
N LEU A 104 -14.17 -17.27 11.76
CA LEU A 104 -14.46 -16.77 10.42
C LEU A 104 -14.32 -17.90 9.41
N ASN A 105 -15.35 -18.08 8.57
CA ASN A 105 -15.30 -19.02 7.45
C ASN A 105 -14.51 -18.44 6.26
N CYS A 106 -13.22 -18.20 6.46
CA CYS A 106 -12.33 -17.68 5.42
C CYS A 106 -10.89 -18.17 5.59
N SER A 107 -10.13 -18.18 4.50
CA SER A 107 -8.69 -18.48 4.52
C SER A 107 -7.90 -17.27 5.05
N HIS A 108 -6.71 -17.51 5.61
CA HIS A 108 -5.77 -16.46 6.00
C HIS A 108 -5.45 -15.46 4.87
N LYS A 109 -5.55 -15.88 3.59
CA LYS A 109 -5.40 -14.99 2.43
C LYS A 109 -6.48 -13.89 2.39
N ALA A 110 -7.69 -14.21 2.83
CA ALA A 110 -8.77 -13.23 2.96
C ALA A 110 -8.47 -12.21 4.07
N ILE A 111 -7.93 -12.66 5.20
CA ILE A 111 -7.48 -11.81 6.31
C ILE A 111 -6.37 -10.85 5.84
N ARG A 112 -5.34 -11.38 5.17
CA ARG A 112 -4.27 -10.56 4.58
C ARG A 112 -4.82 -9.48 3.63
N THR A 113 -5.74 -9.87 2.75
CA THR A 113 -6.34 -8.96 1.77
C THR A 113 -7.21 -7.90 2.46
N ALA A 114 -7.91 -8.28 3.52
CA ALA A 114 -8.70 -7.36 4.33
C ALA A 114 -7.80 -6.29 4.98
N PHE A 115 -6.74 -6.69 5.69
CA PHE A 115 -5.79 -5.74 6.27
C PHE A 115 -5.15 -4.83 5.23
N LYS A 116 -4.72 -5.39 4.08
CA LYS A 116 -4.15 -4.60 2.99
C LYS A 116 -5.13 -3.56 2.46
N LYS A 117 -6.43 -3.88 2.37
CA LYS A 117 -7.47 -2.93 1.93
C LYS A 117 -7.71 -1.81 2.94
N GLU A 118 -7.53 -2.08 4.23
CA GLU A 118 -7.62 -1.08 5.28
C GLU A 118 -6.29 -0.32 5.49
N GLY A 119 -5.26 -0.57 4.67
CA GLY A 119 -3.96 0.14 4.72
C GLY A 119 -2.92 -0.48 5.65
N TYR A 120 -3.19 -1.64 6.24
CA TYR A 120 -2.27 -2.31 7.15
C TYR A 120 -1.31 -3.25 6.43
N ILE A 121 -0.08 -3.31 6.95
CA ILE A 121 0.95 -4.26 6.56
C ILE A 121 1.40 -5.06 7.78
N ARG A 122 1.94 -6.26 7.53
CA ARG A 122 2.62 -7.02 8.60
C ARG A 122 4.04 -6.48 8.72
N ALA A 123 4.36 -5.91 9.87
CA ALA A 123 5.68 -5.40 10.21
C ALA A 123 6.16 -6.05 11.52
N VAL A 124 7.48 -6.17 11.67
CA VAL A 124 8.10 -6.62 12.92
C VAL A 124 8.19 -5.40 13.85
N ALA A 125 7.69 -5.53 15.08
CA ALA A 125 7.86 -4.49 16.08
C ALA A 125 9.35 -4.33 16.40
N ARG A 126 9.85 -3.09 16.40
CA ARG A 126 11.24 -2.81 16.82
C ARG A 126 11.37 -3.11 18.31
N ARG A 127 12.44 -3.78 18.69
CA ARG A 127 12.79 -3.95 20.11
C ARG A 127 13.13 -2.59 20.69
N LYS A 128 12.51 -2.25 21.81
CA LYS A 128 12.78 -1.02 22.56
C LYS A 128 13.14 -1.41 24.00
N PRO A 129 14.07 -0.70 24.64
CA PRO A 129 14.38 -0.95 26.05
C PRO A 129 13.14 -0.73 26.91
N PRO A 130 12.94 -1.51 27.98
CA PRO A 130 11.83 -1.31 28.89
C PRO A 130 11.95 0.06 29.57
N LEU A 131 10.83 0.79 29.65
CA LEU A 131 10.73 2.05 30.37
C LEU A 131 9.82 1.84 31.58
N SER A 132 10.31 2.13 32.77
CA SER A 132 9.49 2.24 33.97
C SER A 132 8.60 3.49 33.88
N GLU A 133 7.53 3.56 34.68
CA GLU A 133 6.69 4.77 34.74
C GLU A 133 7.48 5.98 35.25
N ALA A 134 8.34 5.79 36.26
CA ALA A 134 9.23 6.85 36.75
C ALA A 134 10.12 7.43 35.63
N ASN A 135 10.73 6.57 34.80
CA ASN A 135 11.56 7.04 33.69
C ASN A 135 10.72 7.78 32.63
N LYS A 136 9.44 7.43 32.45
CA LYS A 136 8.55 8.15 31.51
C LYS A 136 8.22 9.54 32.04
N GLU A 137 7.96 9.68 33.34
CA GLU A 137 7.69 10.96 33.99
C GLU A 137 8.91 11.88 33.87
N GLU A 138 10.10 11.39 34.23
CA GLU A 138 11.36 12.15 34.09
C GLU A 138 11.61 12.57 32.64
N ARG A 139 11.38 11.68 31.67
CA ARG A 139 11.49 12.00 30.24
C ARG A 139 10.50 13.06 29.81
N MET A 140 9.27 13.01 30.32
CA MET A 140 8.21 13.98 29.99
C MET A 140 8.56 15.35 30.56
N GLN A 141 8.93 15.41 31.84
CA GLN A 141 9.34 16.65 32.49
C GLN A 141 10.54 17.28 31.78
N TRP A 142 11.56 16.48 31.47
CA TRP A 142 12.73 16.97 30.74
C TRP A 142 12.33 17.53 29.36
N ALA A 143 11.47 16.84 28.62
CA ALA A 143 11.03 17.29 27.30
C ALA A 143 10.21 18.59 27.35
N GLU A 144 9.39 18.79 28.39
CA GLU A 144 8.60 20.00 28.60
C GLU A 144 9.48 21.20 28.95
N GLU A 145 10.41 21.04 29.88
CA GLU A 145 11.36 22.07 30.30
C GLU A 145 12.22 22.58 29.14
N HIS A 146 12.59 21.69 28.22
CA HIS A 146 13.51 21.98 27.13
C HIS A 146 12.83 22.16 25.77
N LEU A 147 11.49 22.15 25.70
CA LEU A 147 10.74 22.28 24.43
C LEU A 147 11.00 23.62 23.73
N ASN A 148 11.14 24.69 24.52
CA ASN A 148 11.28 26.07 24.04
C ASN A 148 12.73 26.57 24.08
N TRP A 149 13.71 25.68 24.29
CA TRP A 149 15.11 26.05 24.27
C TRP A 149 15.57 26.49 22.88
N THR A 150 16.41 27.53 22.84
CA THR A 150 17.02 28.03 21.61
C THR A 150 18.22 27.17 21.20
N GLU A 151 18.64 27.24 19.93
CA GLU A 151 19.84 26.54 19.44
C GLU A 151 21.08 26.94 20.23
N GLU A 152 21.21 28.22 20.60
CA GLU A 152 22.31 28.74 21.42
C GLU A 152 22.36 28.08 22.82
N GLN A 153 21.20 27.77 23.41
CA GLN A 153 21.13 27.05 24.68
C GLN A 153 21.54 25.58 24.51
N TRP A 154 21.20 24.96 23.38
CA TRP A 154 21.62 23.60 23.06
C TRP A 154 23.11 23.49 22.74
N ASP A 155 23.70 24.53 22.15
CA ASP A 155 25.15 24.59 21.84
C ASP A 155 26.01 24.63 23.11
N LEU A 156 25.44 25.04 24.25
CA LEU A 156 26.11 25.00 25.55
C LEU A 156 26.11 23.59 26.20
N VAL A 157 25.33 22.66 25.66
CA VAL A 157 25.21 21.30 26.20
C VAL A 157 26.32 20.41 25.62
N CYS A 158 27.17 19.87 26.49
CA CYS A 158 28.13 18.85 26.11
C CYS A 158 27.48 17.46 26.11
N TRP A 159 27.47 16.80 24.96
CA TRP A 159 26.92 15.45 24.80
C TRP A 159 28.06 14.42 24.76
N SER A 160 28.03 13.44 25.67
CA SER A 160 28.93 12.30 25.67
C SER A 160 28.14 11.01 25.81
N ASP A 161 28.50 9.99 25.03
CA ASP A 161 27.97 8.64 25.15
C ASP A 161 29.11 7.63 24.95
N GLU A 162 29.06 6.52 25.69
CA GLU A 162 30.05 5.45 25.58
C GLU A 162 29.52 4.36 24.65
N THR A 163 30.32 3.98 23.65
CA THR A 163 29.94 2.90 22.73
C THR A 163 30.98 1.79 22.75
N TRP A 164 30.51 0.54 22.80
CA TRP A 164 31.38 -0.63 22.68
C TRP A 164 31.88 -0.75 21.23
N THR A 165 33.18 -0.57 21.03
CA THR A 165 33.80 -0.72 19.71
C THR A 165 34.40 -2.11 19.54
N GLN A 166 33.99 -2.83 18.50
CA GLN A 166 34.76 -3.97 18.01
C GLN A 166 35.92 -3.46 17.12
N PRO A 167 37.07 -4.16 17.07
CA PRO A 167 38.16 -3.78 16.16
C PRO A 167 37.66 -3.76 14.70
N GLY A 168 37.74 -2.60 14.03
CA GLY A 168 37.21 -2.42 12.67
C GLY A 168 36.95 -0.96 12.26
N ARG A 169 36.03 -0.74 11.31
CA ARG A 169 35.65 0.61 10.82
C ARG A 169 34.96 1.40 11.93
N HIS A 170 35.65 2.42 12.43
CA HIS A 170 35.06 3.45 13.27
C HIS A 170 34.26 4.43 12.40
N ARG A 171 33.03 4.76 12.82
CA ARG A 171 32.26 5.86 12.21
C ARG A 171 32.54 7.13 13.00
N SER A 172 33.24 8.08 12.40
CA SER A 172 33.21 9.46 12.89
C SER A 172 31.83 10.04 12.57
N VAL A 173 31.17 10.61 13.57
CA VAL A 173 29.97 11.42 13.34
C VAL A 173 30.44 12.78 12.80
N GLY A 174 30.03 13.14 11.59
CA GLY A 174 30.37 14.44 11.00
C GLY A 174 29.71 15.59 11.77
N ILE A 175 30.35 16.76 11.76
CA ILE A 175 29.86 17.97 12.44
C ILE A 175 28.45 18.34 11.94
N GLU A 176 28.17 18.11 10.65
CA GLU A 176 26.86 18.36 10.03
C GLU A 176 25.76 17.53 10.69
N ARG A 177 26.06 16.27 11.03
CA ARG A 177 25.09 15.39 11.71
C ARG A 177 24.83 15.86 13.14
N ILE A 178 25.84 16.39 13.83
CA ILE A 178 25.69 16.95 15.18
C ILE A 178 24.78 18.18 15.12
N LYS A 179 25.04 19.10 14.18
CA LYS A 179 24.18 20.28 13.96
C LYS A 179 22.73 19.89 13.65
N GLU A 180 22.51 18.85 12.84
CA GLU A 180 21.18 18.33 12.55
C GLU A 180 20.48 17.77 13.80
N LEU A 181 21.22 17.09 14.69
CA LEU A 181 20.67 16.59 15.95
C LEU A 181 20.22 17.73 16.86
N VAL A 182 21.02 18.81 16.96
CA VAL A 182 20.67 20.02 17.73
C VAL A 182 19.42 20.69 17.13
N HIS A 183 19.42 20.95 15.83
CA HIS A 183 18.29 21.58 15.14
C HIS A 183 16.97 20.80 15.29
N THR A 184 17.05 19.46 15.35
CA THR A 184 15.88 18.59 15.50
C THR A 184 15.43 18.40 16.95
N MET A 185 16.13 18.95 17.95
CA MET A 185 15.78 18.78 19.38
C MET A 185 14.34 19.18 19.72
N PRO A 186 13.81 20.34 19.28
CA PRO A 186 12.42 20.70 19.58
C PRO A 186 11.40 19.68 19.07
N ALA A 187 11.64 19.11 17.88
CA ALA A 187 10.78 18.07 17.32
C ALA A 187 10.86 16.76 18.11
N ARG A 188 12.05 16.42 18.64
CA ARG A 188 12.28 15.22 19.46
C ARG A 188 11.63 15.37 20.83
N CYS A 189 11.74 16.53 21.48
CA CYS A 189 11.03 16.84 22.72
C CYS A 189 9.52 16.74 22.53
N ARG A 190 8.98 17.33 21.45
CA ARG A 190 7.55 17.23 21.13
C ARG A 190 7.09 15.78 20.97
N ALA A 191 7.86 14.94 20.29
CA ALA A 191 7.50 13.53 20.16
C ALA A 191 7.56 12.74 21.49
N VAL A 192 8.42 13.12 22.43
CA VAL A 192 8.40 12.55 23.79
C VAL A 192 7.12 12.95 24.52
N ILE A 193 6.69 14.20 24.39
CA ILE A 193 5.44 14.71 24.98
C ILE A 193 4.22 14.01 24.35
N ASP A 194 4.15 13.92 23.02
CA ASP A 194 3.07 13.23 22.29
C ASP A 194 2.98 11.74 22.68
N ALA A 195 4.13 11.12 22.98
CA ALA A 195 4.23 9.74 23.45
C ALA A 195 4.02 9.59 24.97
N LYS A 196 3.74 10.68 25.72
CA LYS A 196 3.64 10.71 27.18
C LYS A 196 4.86 10.09 27.89
N GLY A 197 6.05 10.49 27.47
CA GLY A 197 7.32 9.94 27.98
C GLY A 197 7.66 8.54 27.45
N GLY A 198 6.73 7.93 26.71
CA GLY A 198 6.85 6.58 26.16
C GLY A 198 7.82 6.46 24.99
N PRO A 199 7.87 5.26 24.39
CA PRO A 199 8.86 4.96 23.36
C PRO A 199 8.57 5.66 22.02
N ILE A 200 9.45 6.58 21.62
CA ILE A 200 9.39 7.34 20.36
C ILE A 200 9.75 6.50 19.11
N PRO A 201 9.30 6.88 17.90
CA PRO A 201 9.44 6.07 16.68
C PRO A 201 10.79 6.14 15.95
N TYR A 202 11.72 7.00 16.38
CA TYR A 202 13.04 7.17 15.76
C TYR A 202 13.96 5.96 15.97
#